data_AF-A0A3S1DK17-F1
#
_entry.id   AF-A0A3S1DK17-F1
#
_cell.length_a   1.000
_cell.length_b   1.000
_cell.length_c   1.000
_cell.angle_alpha   90.00
_cell.angle_beta   90.00
_cell.angle_gamma   90.00
#
_symmetry.space_group_name_H-M   'P 1'
#
loop_
_entity.id
_entity.type
_entity.pdbx_description
1 polymer ?
#
loop_
_entity_poly.entity_id
_entity_poly.type
_entity_poly.pdbx_seq_one_letter_code
_entity_poly.pdbx_strand_id
1 'polypeptide(L)'
;MTTVTPFPLVEIAGAPKARGTAYGEQARGRIGASVALYAAQLDRFGFRRDDVGRFSGIFLPRLRQWAPDLVEEMEGIASGANVDLSSIVLV
;
A
#
# COMPACT_ATOMS: atom_id res chain seq x y z
N MET A 1 -4.68 -28.70 21.32
CA MET A 1 -5.60 -27.59 21.00
C MET A 1 -4.92 -26.74 19.95
N THR A 2 -5.56 -26.51 18.79
CA THR A 2 -5.02 -25.65 17.74
C THR A 2 -5.19 -24.19 18.18
N THR A 3 -4.10 -23.45 18.35
CA THR A 3 -4.13 -22.03 18.65
C THR A 3 -4.44 -21.25 17.37
N VAL A 4 -5.56 -20.53 17.36
CA VAL A 4 -5.94 -19.64 16.25
C VAL A 4 -5.25 -18.30 16.45
N THR A 5 -4.55 -17.80 15.43
CA THR A 5 -3.99 -16.44 15.45
C THR A 5 -5.10 -15.46 15.04
N PRO A 6 -5.45 -14.48 15.89
CA PRO A 6 -6.48 -13.50 15.54
C PRO A 6 -5.99 -12.54 14.46
N PHE A 7 -6.92 -11.87 13.79
CA PHE A 7 -6.58 -10.73 12.95
C PHE A 7 -6.01 -9.59 13.84
N PRO A 8 -4.95 -8.89 13.39
CA PRO A 8 -4.40 -7.79 14.16
C PRO A 8 -5.40 -6.64 14.19
N LEU A 9 -5.57 -6.07 15.37
CA LEU A 9 -6.17 -4.76 15.50
C LEU A 9 -5.10 -3.71 15.15
N VAL A 10 -5.44 -2.80 14.24
CA VAL A 10 -4.58 -1.67 13.88
C VAL A 10 -5.35 -0.40 14.21
N GLU A 11 -4.86 0.35 15.20
CA GLU A 11 -5.44 1.63 15.59
C GLU A 11 -4.56 2.76 15.05
N ILE A 12 -5.20 3.74 14.41
CA ILE A 12 -4.54 4.89 13.79
C ILE A 12 -5.37 6.14 14.00
N ALA A 13 -4.71 7.30 14.08
CA ALA A 13 -5.36 8.59 14.26
C ALA A 13 -4.49 9.72 13.69
N GLY A 14 -5.11 10.89 13.54
CA GLY A 14 -4.41 12.12 13.14
C GLY A 14 -4.46 12.40 11.64
N ALA A 15 -3.53 13.25 11.20
CA ALA A 15 -3.42 13.70 9.82
C ALA A 15 -3.17 12.52 8.86
N PRO A 16 -3.56 12.62 7.57
CA PRO A 16 -3.50 11.52 6.62
C PRO A 16 -2.12 10.84 6.54
N LYS A 17 -1.05 11.62 6.42
CA LYS A 17 0.31 11.09 6.41
C LYS A 17 0.63 10.32 7.68
N ALA A 18 0.28 10.87 8.84
CA ALA A 18 0.61 10.29 10.15
C ALA A 18 -0.13 8.98 10.39
N ARG A 19 -1.44 8.93 10.12
CA ARG A 19 -2.22 7.68 10.23
C ARG A 19 -1.77 6.64 9.22
N GLY A 20 -1.40 7.07 8.00
CA GLY A 20 -0.84 6.19 6.98
C GLY A 20 0.48 5.56 7.43
N THR A 21 1.42 6.35 7.96
CA THR A 21 2.69 5.83 8.49
C THR A 21 2.46 4.84 9.62
N ALA A 22 1.60 5.17 10.59
CA ALA A 22 1.27 4.28 11.70
C ALA A 22 0.64 2.97 11.23
N TYR A 23 -0.24 3.01 10.23
CA TYR A 23 -0.80 1.82 9.61
C TYR A 23 0.28 0.98 8.92
N GLY A 24 1.11 1.62 8.09
CA GLY A 24 2.18 0.97 7.35
C GLY A 24 3.18 0.24 8.25
N GLU A 25 3.53 0.84 9.41
CA GLU A 25 4.43 0.24 10.39
C GLU A 25 3.80 -1.00 11.05
N GLN A 26 2.55 -0.87 11.53
CA GLN A 26 1.83 -1.95 12.20
C GLN A 26 1.50 -3.12 11.26
N ALA A 27 1.25 -2.83 9.99
CA ALA A 27 0.84 -3.82 8.99
C ALA A 27 1.97 -4.21 8.00
N ARG A 28 3.23 -3.80 8.24
CA ARG A 28 4.36 -3.94 7.31
C ARG A 28 4.45 -5.32 6.65
N GLY A 29 4.44 -6.38 7.47
CA GLY A 29 4.53 -7.76 6.97
C GLY A 29 3.35 -8.17 6.09
N ARG A 30 2.14 -7.71 6.41
CA ARG A 30 0.91 -8.01 5.65
C ARG A 30 0.84 -7.22 4.35
N ILE A 31 1.27 -5.96 4.36
CA ILE A 31 1.39 -5.13 3.16
C ILE A 31 2.40 -5.77 2.22
N GLY A 32 3.58 -6.17 2.71
CA GLY A 32 4.58 -6.88 1.90
C GLY A 32 4.03 -8.15 1.26
N ALA A 33 3.27 -8.96 2.01
CA ALA A 33 2.62 -10.15 1.47
C ALA A 33 1.57 -9.83 0.38
N SER A 34 0.79 -8.76 0.56
CA SER A 34 -0.21 -8.32 -0.42
C SER A 34 0.46 -7.81 -1.70
N VAL A 35 1.49 -6.97 -1.57
CA VAL A 35 2.28 -6.48 -2.71
C VAL A 35 2.89 -7.64 -3.49
N ALA A 36 3.46 -8.64 -2.81
CA ALA A 36 4.01 -9.83 -3.47
C ALA A 36 2.93 -10.63 -4.22
N LEU A 37 1.75 -10.79 -3.61
CA LEU A 37 0.61 -11.48 -4.23
C LEU A 37 0.16 -10.79 -5.51
N TYR A 38 -0.09 -9.48 -5.46
CA TYR A 38 -0.56 -8.72 -6.63
C TYR A 38 0.51 -8.57 -7.71
N ALA A 39 1.77 -8.39 -7.32
CA ALA A 39 2.88 -8.36 -8.28
C ALA A 39 3.01 -9.70 -9.04
N ALA A 40 2.86 -10.84 -8.37
CA ALA A 40 2.88 -12.14 -9.00
C ALA A 40 1.68 -12.37 -9.94
N GLN A 41 0.51 -11.83 -9.59
CA GLN A 41 -0.67 -11.88 -10.46
C GLN A 41 -0.46 -11.04 -11.73
N LEU A 42 0.09 -9.83 -11.61
CA LEU A 42 0.42 -8.99 -12.76
C LEU A 42 1.47 -9.62 -13.67
N ASP A 43 2.49 -10.24 -13.11
CA ASP A 43 3.52 -10.95 -13.87
C ASP A 43 2.90 -12.08 -14.71
N ARG A 44 1.93 -12.81 -14.15
CA ARG A 44 1.16 -13.83 -14.88
C ARG A 44 0.34 -13.27 -16.05
N PHE A 45 -0.04 -11.99 -16.00
CA PHE A 45 -0.70 -11.28 -17.11
C PHE A 45 0.30 -10.62 -18.08
N GLY A 46 1.61 -10.79 -17.86
CA GLY A 46 2.67 -10.25 -18.71
C GLY A 46 3.11 -8.83 -18.34
N PHE A 47 2.64 -8.29 -17.20
CA PHE A 47 3.07 -6.99 -16.71
C PHE A 47 4.25 -7.12 -15.77
N ARG A 48 5.29 -6.34 -16.00
CA ARG A 48 6.52 -6.34 -15.21
C ARG A 48 6.45 -5.30 -14.10
N ARG A 49 7.40 -5.35 -13.16
CA ARG A 49 7.51 -4.36 -12.07
C ARG A 49 7.57 -2.91 -12.58
N ASP A 50 8.22 -2.70 -13.73
CA ASP A 50 8.33 -1.37 -14.35
C ASP A 50 6.96 -0.85 -14.85
N ASP A 51 6.06 -1.74 -15.26
CA ASP A 51 4.70 -1.39 -15.66
C ASP A 51 3.88 -0.87 -14.47
N VAL A 52 4.10 -1.41 -13.26
CA VAL A 52 3.45 -0.91 -12.03
C VAL A 52 3.82 0.54 -11.76
N GLY A 53 5.11 0.88 -11.91
CA GLY A 53 5.59 2.25 -11.82
C GLY A 53 4.93 3.15 -12.87
N ARG A 54 4.86 2.68 -14.12
CA ARG A 54 4.21 3.41 -15.23
C ARG A 54 2.74 3.68 -14.95
N PHE A 55 1.98 2.66 -14.53
CA PHE A 55 0.56 2.80 -14.20
C PHE A 55 0.34 3.77 -13.05
N SER A 56 1.16 3.69 -12.00
CA SER A 56 1.11 4.61 -10.88
C SER A 56 1.30 6.06 -11.32
N GLY A 57 2.23 6.31 -12.25
CA GLY A 57 2.43 7.64 -12.85
C GLY A 57 1.22 8.18 -13.62
N ILE A 58 0.39 7.31 -14.19
CA ILE A 58 -0.85 7.68 -14.90
C ILE A 58 -1.98 7.98 -13.92
N PHE A 59 -2.13 7.17 -12.86
CA PHE A 59 -3.24 7.28 -11.92
C PHE A 59 -3.04 8.37 -10.86
N LEU A 60 -1.83 8.50 -10.31
CA LEU A 60 -1.55 9.40 -9.19
C LEU A 60 -1.95 10.86 -9.43
N PRO A 61 -1.74 11.47 -10.62
CA PRO A 61 -2.19 12.85 -10.86
C PRO A 61 -3.70 13.02 -10.71
N ARG A 62 -4.50 12.06 -11.19
CA ARG A 62 -5.97 12.09 -11.06
C ARG A 62 -6.41 11.85 -9.63
N LEU A 63 -5.76 10.92 -8.93
CA LEU A 63 -6.04 10.67 -7.51
C LEU A 63 -5.75 11.91 -6.66
N ARG A 64 -4.62 12.59 -6.89
CA ARG A 64 -4.27 13.83 -6.18
C ARG A 64 -5.25 14.97 -6.45
N GLN A 65 -5.78 15.06 -7.66
CA GLN A 65 -6.80 16.06 -7.99
C GLN A 65 -8.13 15.78 -7.28
N TRP A 66 -8.49 14.50 -7.15
CA TRP A 66 -9.79 14.11 -6.59
C TRP A 66 -9.80 14.04 -5.06
N ALA A 67 -8.80 13.39 -4.46
CA ALA A 67 -8.68 13.19 -3.03
C ALA A 67 -7.20 13.27 -2.60
N PRO A 68 -6.65 14.49 -2.46
CA PRO A 68 -5.24 14.69 -2.12
C PRO A 68 -4.88 14.11 -0.74
N ASP A 69 -5.82 14.11 0.20
CA ASP A 69 -5.66 13.55 1.54
C ASP A 69 -5.50 12.02 1.52
N LEU A 70 -6.21 11.30 0.65
CA LEU A 70 -6.02 9.86 0.48
C LEU A 70 -4.65 9.52 -0.11
N VAL A 71 -4.15 10.35 -1.04
CA VAL A 71 -2.80 10.15 -1.57
C VAL A 71 -1.74 10.40 -0.51
N GLU A 72 -1.92 11.42 0.32
CA GLU A 72 -1.03 11.69 1.47
C GLU A 72 -1.02 10.51 2.46
N GLU A 73 -2.16 9.89 2.71
CA GLU A 73 -2.26 8.65 3.51
C GLU A 73 -1.54 7.48 2.84
N MET A 74 -1.74 7.24 1.54
CA MET A 74 -1.02 6.20 0.79
C MET A 74 0.50 6.40 0.85
N GLU A 75 0.97 7.64 0.74
CA GLU A 75 2.39 7.98 0.89
C GLU A 75 2.88 7.70 2.33
N GLY A 76 2.02 7.84 3.34
CA GLY A 76 2.32 7.44 4.72
C GLY A 76 2.45 5.92 4.83
N ILE A 77 1.47 5.19 4.30
CA ILE A 77 1.45 3.72 4.31
C ILE A 77 2.72 3.16 3.65
N ALA A 78 3.08 3.68 2.47
CA ALA A 78 4.28 3.29 1.74
C ALA A 78 5.54 3.51 2.60
N SER A 79 5.65 4.67 3.24
CA SER A 79 6.76 5.00 4.14
C SER A 79 6.83 4.06 5.34
N GLY A 80 5.71 3.85 6.05
CA GLY A 80 5.68 3.01 7.26
C GLY A 80 5.93 1.53 6.96
N ALA A 81 5.44 1.05 5.81
CA ALA A 81 5.65 -0.31 5.34
C ALA A 81 7.00 -0.52 4.64
N ASN A 82 7.78 0.54 4.41
CA ASN A 82 9.06 0.51 3.70
C ASN A 82 8.94 -0.10 2.29
N VAL A 83 7.97 0.40 1.51
CA VAL A 83 7.73 0.02 0.11
C VAL A 83 7.58 1.26 -0.77
N ASP A 84 7.72 1.09 -2.08
CA ASP A 84 7.47 2.16 -3.05
C ASP A 84 5.98 2.55 -3.05
N LEU A 85 5.66 3.85 -3.22
CA LEU A 85 4.27 4.31 -3.33
C LEU A 85 3.49 3.57 -4.42
N SER A 86 4.15 3.25 -5.53
CA SER A 86 3.55 2.47 -6.63
C SER A 86 3.03 1.10 -6.19
N SER A 87 3.64 0.50 -5.17
CA SER A 87 3.19 -0.76 -4.59
C SER A 87 1.90 -0.60 -3.80
N ILE A 88 1.67 0.57 -3.19
CA ILE A 88 0.40 0.89 -2.51
C ILE A 88 -0.68 1.29 -3.51
N VAL A 89 -0.32 1.96 -4.61
CA VAL A 89 -1.25 2.27 -5.72
C VAL A 89 -1.74 0.99 -6.43
N LEU A 90 -0.93 -0.07 -6.41
CA LEU A 90 -1.25 -1.35 -7.02
C LEU A 90 -2.31 -2.16 -6.25
N VAL A 91 -2.33 -2.04 -4.92
CA VAL A 91 -3.19 -2.82 -4.01
C VAL A 91 -4.56 -2.17 -3.88
#